data_AF-A0A0G0XR70-F1
#
_entry.id   AF-A0A0G0XR70-F1
#
_cell.length_a   1.000
_cell.length_b   1.000
_cell.length_c   1.000
_cell.angle_alpha   90.00
_cell.angle_beta   90.00
_cell.angle_gamma   90.00
#
_symmetry.space_group_name_H-M   'P 1'
#
loop_
_entity.id
_entity.type
_entity.pdbx_description
1 polymer ?
#
loop_
_entity_poly.entity_id
_entity_poly.type
_entity_poly.pdbx_seq_one_letter_code
_entity_poly.pdbx_strand_id
1 'polypeptide(L)'
;MDLAKLVGGKEGRKLLQQAFERAILRIVDKNGDWPVLMLWGWLENRHLMRVIETWAVVLWDEGKTEDALEIFRRLFHVNPDDNQGARHSILALRLGLGTDWFKLFEVTDGPMAGQAIDVIATGKWFDENMRKFSDEFDWWPEALKKLGYTD
;
A
#
# COMPACT_ATOMS: atom_id res chain seq x y z
N MET A 1 -21.88 -19.53 -6.04
CA MET A 1 -20.80 -18.91 -6.83
C MET A 1 -19.70 -18.54 -5.84
N ASP A 2 -18.56 -19.19 -5.90
CA ASP A 2 -17.46 -18.98 -4.95
C ASP A 2 -16.71 -17.70 -5.34
N LEU A 3 -17.04 -16.59 -4.69
CA LEU A 3 -16.49 -15.26 -4.97
C LEU A 3 -14.97 -15.24 -4.77
N ALA A 4 -14.42 -16.03 -3.84
CA ALA A 4 -12.98 -16.13 -3.62
C ALA A 4 -12.25 -16.75 -4.83
N LYS A 5 -12.86 -17.77 -5.47
CA LYS A 5 -12.35 -18.36 -6.72
C LYS A 5 -12.49 -17.44 -7.93
N LEU A 6 -13.53 -16.60 -7.98
CA LEU A 6 -13.70 -15.61 -9.05
C LEU A 6 -12.69 -14.46 -8.93
N VAL A 7 -12.45 -13.97 -7.71
CA VAL A 7 -11.50 -12.88 -7.43
C VAL A 7 -10.05 -13.35 -7.57
N GLY A 8 -9.71 -14.57 -7.11
CA GLY A 8 -8.38 -15.15 -7.27
C GLY A 8 -8.09 -15.75 -8.65
N GLY A 9 -9.13 -16.00 -9.44
CA GLY A 9 -9.05 -16.59 -10.77
C GLY A 9 -8.66 -15.60 -11.85
N LYS A 10 -8.35 -16.12 -13.04
CA LYS A 10 -7.91 -15.33 -14.21
C LYS A 10 -8.86 -14.19 -14.57
N GLU A 11 -10.16 -14.39 -14.43
CA GLU A 11 -11.17 -13.36 -14.75
C GLU A 11 -11.19 -12.23 -13.71
N GLY A 12 -11.10 -12.54 -12.42
CA GLY A 12 -10.99 -11.53 -11.36
C GLY A 12 -9.74 -10.68 -11.51
N ARG A 13 -8.59 -11.31 -11.84
CA ARG A 13 -7.34 -10.59 -12.12
C ARG A 13 -7.49 -9.64 -13.32
N LYS A 14 -8.15 -10.08 -14.39
CA LYS A 14 -8.41 -9.24 -15.56
C LYS A 14 -9.30 -8.03 -15.23
N LEU A 15 -10.36 -8.25 -14.45
CA LEU A 15 -11.23 -7.15 -14.00
C LEU A 15 -10.48 -6.16 -13.12
N LEU A 16 -9.63 -6.65 -12.20
CA LEU A 16 -8.80 -5.80 -11.36
C LEU A 16 -7.78 -5.01 -12.17
N GLN A 17 -7.14 -5.63 -13.17
CA GLN A 17 -6.23 -4.95 -14.08
C GLN A 17 -6.95 -3.80 -14.82
N GLN A 18 -8.15 -4.06 -15.35
CA GLN A 18 -8.94 -3.02 -16.02
C GLN A 18 -9.34 -1.89 -15.06
N ALA A 19 -9.66 -2.22 -13.82
CA ALA A 19 -9.96 -1.22 -12.79
C ALA A 19 -8.71 -0.37 -12.47
N PHE A 20 -7.54 -1.00 -12.36
CA PHE A 20 -6.26 -0.33 -12.18
C PHE A 20 -5.96 0.63 -13.34
N GLU A 21 -6.05 0.16 -14.59
CA GLU A 21 -5.81 0.97 -15.79
C GLU A 21 -6.73 2.20 -15.81
N ARG A 22 -8.02 2.03 -15.48
CA ARG A 22 -8.98 3.14 -15.38
C ARG A 22 -8.65 4.09 -14.23
N ALA A 23 -8.20 3.58 -13.08
CA ALA A 23 -7.80 4.40 -11.96
C ALA A 23 -6.58 5.26 -12.31
N ILE A 24 -5.57 4.67 -12.96
CA ILE A 24 -4.38 5.39 -13.46
C ILE A 24 -4.79 6.47 -14.45
N LEU A 25 -5.57 6.14 -15.49
CA LEU A 25 -6.07 7.11 -16.47
C LEU A 25 -6.88 8.25 -15.84
N ARG A 26 -7.49 8.03 -14.66
CA ARG A 26 -8.27 9.05 -13.96
C ARG A 26 -7.41 10.03 -13.18
N ILE A 27 -6.25 9.60 -12.67
CA ILE A 27 -5.40 10.41 -11.79
C ILE A 27 -4.25 11.09 -12.54
N VAL A 28 -3.77 10.50 -13.64
CA VAL A 28 -2.63 11.06 -14.36
C VAL A 28 -3.02 12.28 -15.18
N ASP A 29 -2.06 13.19 -15.35
CA ASP A 29 -2.21 14.31 -16.27
C ASP A 29 -1.98 13.89 -17.74
N LYS A 30 -1.96 14.86 -18.64
CA LYS A 30 -1.74 14.63 -20.09
C LYS A 30 -0.36 14.03 -20.43
N ASN A 31 0.61 14.13 -19.52
CA ASN A 31 1.96 13.58 -19.70
C ASN A 31 2.10 12.20 -19.05
N GLY A 32 1.09 11.73 -18.31
CA GLY A 32 1.14 10.48 -17.56
C GLY A 32 1.68 10.64 -16.14
N ASP A 33 1.87 11.89 -15.67
CA ASP A 33 2.38 12.16 -14.34
C ASP A 33 1.28 12.03 -13.28
N TRP A 34 1.63 11.42 -12.15
CA TRP A 34 0.73 11.33 -11.00
C TRP A 34 0.53 12.70 -10.36
N PRO A 35 -0.60 12.93 -9.65
CA PRO A 35 -0.77 14.16 -8.90
C PRO A 35 0.33 14.27 -7.83
N VAL A 36 0.77 15.50 -7.53
CA VAL A 36 1.72 15.73 -6.42
C VAL A 36 1.15 15.25 -5.08
N LEU A 37 -0.17 15.39 -4.91
CA LEU A 37 -0.85 15.00 -3.68
C LEU A 37 -2.22 14.40 -4.00
N MET A 38 -2.53 13.29 -3.34
CA MET A 38 -3.78 12.54 -3.41
C MET A 38 -4.13 12.02 -2.01
N LEU A 39 -4.54 12.93 -1.13
CA LEU A 39 -4.77 12.59 0.29
C LEU A 39 -5.94 11.62 0.45
N TRP A 40 -5.78 10.66 1.36
CA TRP A 40 -6.81 9.71 1.76
C TRP A 40 -8.06 10.37 2.38
N GLY A 41 -7.91 11.56 2.96
CA GLY A 41 -8.99 12.34 3.56
C GLY A 41 -10.12 12.66 2.58
N TRP A 42 -9.81 12.79 1.29
CA TRP A 42 -10.80 12.98 0.22
C TRP A 42 -11.41 11.63 -0.18
N LEU A 43 -12.71 11.47 0.04
CA LEU A 43 -13.40 10.18 -0.16
C LEU A 43 -13.32 9.70 -1.61
N GLU A 44 -13.29 10.63 -2.56
CA GLU A 44 -13.14 10.39 -3.98
C GLU A 44 -11.80 9.75 -4.33
N ASN A 45 -10.77 9.92 -3.50
CA ASN A 45 -9.47 9.29 -3.74
C ASN A 45 -9.46 7.81 -3.32
N ARG A 46 -10.18 7.46 -2.25
CA ARG A 46 -10.01 6.16 -1.57
C ARG A 46 -10.22 4.96 -2.48
N HIS A 47 -11.25 4.99 -3.32
CA HIS A 47 -11.55 3.86 -4.22
C HIS A 47 -10.48 3.71 -5.32
N LEU A 48 -9.97 4.82 -5.85
CA LEU A 48 -8.88 4.82 -6.83
C LEU A 48 -7.60 4.26 -6.19
N MET A 49 -7.23 4.79 -5.02
CA MET A 49 -6.02 4.36 -4.31
C MET A 49 -6.10 2.89 -3.87
N ARG A 50 -7.27 2.42 -3.43
CA ARG A 50 -7.49 1.01 -3.05
C ARG A 50 -7.32 0.06 -4.24
N VAL A 51 -7.85 0.42 -5.40
CA VAL A 51 -7.70 -0.42 -6.61
C VAL A 51 -6.23 -0.47 -7.04
N ILE A 52 -5.52 0.67 -6.97
CA ILE A 52 -4.09 0.77 -7.28
C ILE A 52 -3.26 -0.09 -6.31
N GLU A 53 -3.50 0.03 -5.02
CA GLU A 53 -2.87 -0.78 -3.97
C GLU A 53 -3.13 -2.27 -4.17
N THR A 54 -4.38 -2.65 -4.46
CA THR A 54 -4.77 -4.05 -4.67
C THR A 54 -4.04 -4.65 -5.88
N TRP A 55 -3.88 -3.88 -6.96
CA TRP A 55 -3.10 -4.32 -8.11
C TRP A 55 -1.61 -4.50 -7.79
N ALA A 56 -1.02 -3.61 -6.98
CA ALA A 56 0.35 -3.77 -6.50
C ALA A 56 0.54 -5.06 -5.69
N VAL A 57 -0.44 -5.42 -4.83
CA VAL A 57 -0.43 -6.71 -4.10
C VAL A 57 -0.48 -7.89 -5.05
N VAL A 58 -1.28 -7.83 -6.13
CA VAL A 58 -1.32 -8.90 -7.15
C VAL A 58 0.01 -9.03 -7.88
N LEU A 59 0.66 -7.92 -8.25
CA LEU A 59 1.98 -7.95 -8.87
C LEU A 59 3.02 -8.58 -7.93
N TRP A 60 2.97 -8.23 -6.64
CA TRP A 60 3.84 -8.81 -5.63
C TRP A 60 3.62 -10.33 -5.49
N ASP A 61 2.37 -10.78 -5.42
CA ASP A 61 2.02 -12.22 -5.37
C ASP A 61 2.50 -12.99 -6.62
N GLU A 62 2.55 -12.32 -7.78
CA GLU A 62 3.10 -12.87 -9.03
C GLU A 62 4.64 -12.82 -9.11
N GLY A 63 5.32 -12.33 -8.07
CA GLY A 63 6.78 -12.19 -8.05
C GLY A 63 7.32 -10.99 -8.83
N LYS A 64 6.44 -10.09 -9.32
CA LYS A 64 6.82 -8.82 -9.96
C LYS A 64 7.07 -7.75 -8.89
N THR A 65 8.05 -8.03 -8.04
CA THR A 65 8.32 -7.23 -6.83
C THR A 65 8.72 -5.79 -7.14
N GLU A 66 9.49 -5.55 -8.19
CA GLU A 66 9.89 -4.19 -8.59
C GLU A 66 8.71 -3.35 -9.07
N ASP A 67 7.82 -3.94 -9.88
CA ASP A 67 6.61 -3.25 -10.36
C ASP A 67 5.66 -2.92 -9.20
N ALA A 68 5.49 -3.86 -8.26
CA ALA A 68 4.70 -3.65 -7.05
C ALA A 68 5.29 -2.53 -6.18
N LEU A 69 6.62 -2.58 -5.95
CA LEU A 69 7.34 -1.61 -5.14
C LEU A 69 7.22 -0.20 -5.71
N GLU A 70 7.34 -0.02 -7.03
CA GLU A 70 7.15 1.27 -7.68
C GLU A 70 5.73 1.84 -7.45
N ILE A 71 4.69 1.00 -7.54
CA ILE A 71 3.32 1.46 -7.27
C ILE A 71 3.15 1.85 -5.80
N PHE A 72 3.67 1.05 -4.86
CA PHE A 72 3.60 1.39 -3.43
C PHE A 72 4.35 2.68 -3.11
N ARG A 73 5.55 2.88 -3.67
CA ARG A 73 6.31 4.13 -3.53
C ARG A 73 5.51 5.32 -4.02
N ARG A 74 4.91 5.23 -5.21
CA ARG A 74 4.07 6.32 -5.75
C ARG A 74 2.87 6.62 -4.85
N LEU A 75 2.15 5.59 -4.39
CA LEU A 75 1.05 5.76 -3.45
C LEU A 75 1.49 6.46 -2.15
N PHE A 76 2.65 6.06 -1.62
CA PHE A 76 3.20 6.64 -0.40
C PHE A 76 3.61 8.11 -0.60
N HIS A 77 4.21 8.45 -1.74
CA HIS A 77 4.58 9.83 -2.08
C HIS A 77 3.38 10.77 -2.24
N VAL A 78 2.31 10.32 -2.90
CA VAL A 78 1.12 11.17 -3.10
C VAL A 78 0.24 11.26 -1.85
N ASN A 79 0.41 10.34 -0.89
CA ASN A 79 -0.30 10.35 0.38
C ASN A 79 0.65 10.10 1.57
N PRO A 80 1.47 11.09 1.98
CA PRO A 80 2.48 10.89 3.02
C PRO A 80 1.92 10.54 4.41
N ASP A 81 0.68 10.90 4.73
CA ASP A 81 0.03 10.44 5.98
C ASP A 81 -0.20 8.92 6.00
N ASP A 82 -0.16 8.30 4.81
CA ASP A 82 -0.16 6.85 4.59
C ASP A 82 -1.20 6.09 5.42
N ASN A 83 -2.43 6.60 5.42
CA ASN A 83 -3.54 5.93 6.10
C ASN A 83 -3.88 4.56 5.48
N GLN A 84 -3.40 4.29 4.26
CA GLN A 84 -3.52 2.98 3.61
C GLN A 84 -2.52 1.96 4.15
N GLY A 85 -1.35 2.42 4.61
CA GLY A 85 -0.28 1.56 5.11
C GLY A 85 0.66 1.06 4.01
N ALA A 86 0.79 1.77 2.89
CA ALA A 86 1.74 1.45 1.81
C ALA A 86 3.18 1.39 2.33
N ARG A 87 3.55 2.18 3.34
CA ARG A 87 4.89 2.14 3.96
C ARG A 87 5.25 0.77 4.52
N HIS A 88 4.28 0.04 5.06
CA HIS A 88 4.51 -1.30 5.59
C HIS A 88 4.75 -2.31 4.48
N SER A 89 4.02 -2.20 3.36
CA SER A 89 4.24 -3.02 2.16
C SER A 89 5.62 -2.76 1.54
N ILE A 90 6.04 -1.49 1.45
CA ILE A 90 7.41 -1.13 1.02
C ILE A 90 8.44 -1.80 1.92
N LEU A 91 8.32 -1.62 3.25
CA LEU A 91 9.26 -2.20 4.20
C LEU A 91 9.30 -3.73 4.13
N ALA A 92 8.14 -4.38 4.04
CA ALA A 92 8.02 -5.82 3.93
C ALA A 92 8.69 -6.36 2.64
N LEU A 93 8.45 -5.71 1.50
CA LEU A 93 9.15 -6.02 0.24
C LEU A 93 10.67 -5.89 0.37
N ARG A 94 11.14 -4.79 0.96
CA ARG A 94 12.58 -4.52 1.15
C ARG A 94 13.25 -5.49 2.12
N LEU A 95 12.49 -6.04 3.07
CA LEU A 95 12.94 -7.11 3.97
C LEU A 95 12.82 -8.52 3.36
N GLY A 96 12.30 -8.65 2.14
CA GLY A 96 12.12 -9.94 1.47
C GLY A 96 10.96 -10.78 2.01
N LEU A 97 9.95 -10.15 2.61
CA LEU A 97 8.73 -10.81 3.08
C LEU A 97 7.74 -11.03 1.92
N GLY A 98 6.72 -11.87 2.17
CA GLY A 98 5.62 -12.12 1.24
C GLY A 98 4.43 -11.16 1.44
N THR A 99 3.43 -11.28 0.56
CA THR A 99 2.16 -10.53 0.64
C THR A 99 1.38 -10.80 1.93
N ASP A 100 1.71 -11.85 2.67
CA ASP A 100 1.13 -12.22 3.94
C ASP A 100 1.94 -11.79 5.17
N TRP A 101 2.88 -10.84 5.01
CA TRP A 101 3.69 -10.27 6.08
C TRP A 101 2.87 -9.83 7.31
N PHE A 102 1.63 -9.36 7.09
CA PHE A 102 0.75 -8.86 8.15
C PHE A 102 0.35 -9.95 9.15
N LYS A 103 0.42 -11.24 8.77
CA LYS A 103 0.15 -12.37 9.67
C LYS A 103 1.15 -12.45 10.83
N LEU A 104 2.35 -11.87 10.68
CA LEU A 104 3.33 -11.74 11.76
C LEU A 104 2.79 -10.94 12.95
N PHE A 105 1.77 -10.12 12.71
CA PHE A 105 1.14 -9.24 13.70
C PHE A 105 -0.32 -9.59 13.94
N GLU A 106 -0.80 -10.76 13.51
CA GLU A 106 -2.17 -11.18 13.77
C GLU A 106 -2.40 -11.30 15.28
N VAL A 107 -3.49 -10.73 15.77
CA VAL A 107 -3.90 -10.89 17.17
C VAL A 107 -4.27 -12.37 17.39
N THR A 108 -3.66 -13.02 18.37
CA THR A 108 -3.81 -14.47 18.60
C THR A 108 -4.67 -14.83 19.81
N ASP A 109 -5.05 -13.85 20.64
CA ASP A 109 -5.85 -14.06 21.84
C ASP A 109 -6.96 -13.00 22.00
N GLY A 110 -8.01 -13.36 22.73
CA GLY A 110 -9.16 -12.51 23.01
C GLY A 110 -10.17 -12.41 21.87
N PRO A 111 -11.18 -11.51 22.00
CA PRO A 111 -12.30 -11.41 21.06
C PRO A 111 -11.92 -11.02 19.63
N MET A 112 -10.73 -10.42 19.46
CA MET A 112 -10.21 -9.98 18.16
C MET A 112 -9.24 -10.99 17.53
N ALA A 113 -9.04 -12.15 18.16
CA ALA A 113 -8.14 -13.18 17.64
C ALA A 113 -8.53 -13.60 16.21
N GLY A 114 -7.56 -13.58 15.30
CA GLY A 114 -7.75 -13.87 13.86
C GLY A 114 -8.56 -12.83 13.08
N GLN A 115 -8.94 -11.70 13.70
CA GLN A 115 -9.77 -10.66 13.09
C GLN A 115 -9.08 -9.30 13.00
N ALA A 116 -7.98 -9.12 13.72
CA ALA A 116 -7.22 -7.88 13.74
C ALA A 116 -5.72 -8.14 13.66
N ILE A 117 -5.01 -7.09 13.23
CA ILE A 117 -3.57 -6.98 13.41
C ILE A 117 -3.29 -6.12 14.63
N ASP A 118 -2.22 -6.44 15.35
CA ASP A 118 -1.66 -5.59 16.39
C ASP A 118 -0.95 -4.39 15.72
N VAL A 119 -1.69 -3.29 15.64
CA VAL A 119 -1.20 -2.04 15.04
C VAL A 119 -0.03 -1.43 15.81
N ILE A 120 0.08 -1.70 17.12
CA ILE A 120 1.18 -1.20 17.95
C ILE A 120 2.45 -1.99 17.63
N ALA A 121 2.35 -3.33 17.58
CA ALA A 121 3.46 -4.18 17.19
C ALA A 121 3.90 -3.91 15.74
N THR A 122 2.96 -3.67 14.84
CA THR A 122 3.24 -3.31 13.43
C THR A 122 4.00 -1.99 13.34
N GLY A 123 3.55 -0.96 14.07
CA GLY A 123 4.24 0.35 14.12
C GLY A 123 5.65 0.24 14.70
N LYS A 124 5.82 -0.51 15.80
CA LYS A 124 7.14 -0.76 16.40
C LYS A 124 8.08 -1.48 15.43
N TRP A 125 7.59 -2.52 14.75
CA TRP A 125 8.36 -3.21 13.72
C TRP A 125 8.80 -2.27 12.60
N PHE A 126 7.92 -1.37 12.16
CA PHE A 126 8.27 -0.37 11.16
C PHE A 126 9.40 0.54 11.64
N ASP A 127 9.26 1.14 12.83
CA ASP A 127 10.24 2.06 13.40
C ASP A 127 11.63 1.43 13.59
N GLU A 128 11.67 0.16 13.98
CA GLU A 128 12.90 -0.61 14.19
C GLU A 128 13.63 -0.95 12.89
N ASN A 129 12.93 -1.00 11.75
CA ASN A 129 13.48 -1.49 10.48
C ASN A 129 13.62 -0.41 9.40
N MET A 130 12.82 0.66 9.42
CA MET A 130 12.82 1.70 8.37
C MET A 130 14.20 2.31 8.12
N ARG A 131 15.03 2.44 9.17
CA ARG A 131 16.38 3.03 9.07
C ARG A 131 17.36 2.22 8.21
N LYS A 132 17.03 0.96 7.89
CA LYS A 132 17.82 0.12 6.97
C LYS A 132 17.67 0.55 5.51
N PHE A 133 16.63 1.32 5.19
CA PHE A 133 16.24 1.70 3.84
C PHE A 133 16.05 3.23 3.76
N SER A 134 17.14 3.97 3.94
CA SER A 134 17.14 5.44 3.88
C SER A 134 16.61 5.97 2.54
N ASP A 135 16.86 5.23 1.46
CA ASP A 135 16.34 5.51 0.11
C ASP A 135 14.81 5.54 0.05
N GLU A 136 14.14 4.79 0.92
CA GLU A 136 12.67 4.69 0.95
C GLU A 136 12.03 5.71 1.91
N PHE A 137 12.69 6.04 3.02
CA PHE A 137 12.00 6.67 4.16
C PHE A 137 12.60 7.99 4.66
N ASP A 138 13.82 8.38 4.29
CA ASP A 138 14.47 9.59 4.85
C ASP A 138 13.76 10.90 4.44
N TRP A 139 13.06 10.89 3.29
CA TRP A 139 12.28 12.04 2.83
C TRP A 139 11.00 12.25 3.64
N TRP A 140 10.50 11.22 4.30
CA TRP A 140 9.15 11.17 4.85
C TRP A 140 8.91 12.14 6.01
N PRO A 141 9.80 12.26 7.02
CA PRO A 141 9.61 13.20 8.12
C PRO A 141 9.44 14.66 7.64
N GLU A 142 10.24 15.08 6.66
CA GLU A 142 10.14 16.43 6.09
C GLU A 142 8.84 16.63 5.31
N ALA A 143 8.35 15.59 4.62
CA ALA A 143 7.05 15.65 3.94
C ALA A 143 5.89 15.80 4.93
N LEU A 144 5.91 15.07 6.06
CA LEU A 144 4.92 15.21 7.13
C LEU A 144 4.93 16.61 7.73
N LYS A 145 6.12 17.18 7.99
CA LYS A 145 6.28 18.55 8.49
C LYS A 145 5.69 19.59 7.53
N LYS A 146 5.98 19.48 6.23
CA LYS A 146 5.43 20.38 5.19
C LYS A 146 3.91 20.34 5.10
N LEU A 147 3.32 19.19 5.40
CA LEU A 147 1.86 19.00 5.42
C LEU A 147 1.21 19.38 6.76
N GLY A 148 2.01 19.76 7.77
CA GLY A 148 1.52 20.15 9.09
C GLY A 148 1.11 18.98 9.99
N TYR A 149 1.60 17.78 9.72
CA TYR A 149 1.35 16.60 10.56
C TYR A 149 2.30 16.51 11.77
N THR A 150 3.44 17.21 11.73
CA THR A 150 4.46 17.22 12.80
C THR A 150 5.08 18.61 12.94
N ASP A 151 5.54 18.95 14.15
CA ASP A 151 6.15 20.26 14.49
C ASP A 151 7.55 20.51 13.92
#